data_AF-A0A424Y5F6-F1
#
_entry.id   AF-A0A424Y5F6-F1
#
_cell.length_a   1.000
_cell.length_b   1.000
_cell.length_c   1.000
_cell.angle_alpha   90.00
_cell.angle_beta   90.00
_cell.angle_gamma   90.00
#
_symmetry.space_group_name_H-M   'P 1'
#
loop_
_entity.id
_entity.type
_entity.pdbx_description
1 polymer ?
#
loop_
_entity_poly.entity_id
_entity_poly.type
_entity_poly.pdbx_seq_one_letter_code
_entity_poly.pdbx_strand_id
1 'polypeptide(L)'
;MEFDRICQNCGSFFQDMDDINLGVCLNDKVFEPFIDEILDSEDFSNCHELYLQKRYNGEKEACEDFNEPEMLEIPEGMDLYEYLRFEQLKYQDVDDIIKHLYDNDEKLASNAITTLSKYIAIGNESAYRGLVNYYMDMGPAETLEDVHARKDIIKVLSIKEPENSTIDAYVNELARTPSNNTTRQLYTQILERLSRCPCEMVEGPLLELLQKTDYSYKIKKRIMEVASKTPC
;
A
#
# COMPACT_ATOMS: atom_id res chain seq x y z
N MET A 1 12.07 16.44 18.59
CA MET A 1 11.62 17.36 19.67
C MET A 1 11.77 16.57 20.95
N GLU A 2 12.32 17.15 22.02
CA GLU A 2 12.47 16.45 23.31
C GLU A 2 11.37 16.97 24.24
N PHE A 3 10.53 16.08 24.76
CA PHE A 3 9.44 16.47 25.67
C PHE A 3 9.98 16.66 27.08
N ASP A 4 9.49 17.70 27.77
CA ASP A 4 9.72 17.83 29.20
C ASP A 4 9.15 16.59 29.92
N ARG A 5 9.94 15.99 30.82
CA ARG A 5 9.52 14.81 31.60
C ARG A 5 8.54 15.18 32.71
N ILE A 6 7.34 15.61 32.31
CA ILE A 6 6.20 15.90 33.18
C ILE A 6 5.05 14.93 32.87
N CYS A 7 4.14 14.73 33.83
CA CYS A 7 3.02 13.81 33.64
C CYS A 7 2.15 14.17 32.43
N GLN A 8 1.94 15.45 32.14
CA GLN A 8 1.12 15.89 31.00
C GLN A 8 1.67 15.42 29.64
N ASN A 9 2.98 15.20 29.54
CA ASN A 9 3.63 14.68 28.35
C ASN A 9 3.76 13.15 28.38
N CYS A 10 3.08 12.44 29.29
CA CYS A 10 3.11 10.98 29.37
C CYS A 10 1.94 10.39 28.59
N GLY A 11 2.18 9.39 27.74
CA GLY A 11 1.12 8.68 27.00
C GLY A 11 0.10 7.95 27.89
N SER A 12 0.37 7.81 29.19
CA SER A 12 -0.56 7.24 30.17
C SER A 12 -1.34 8.29 30.96
N PHE A 13 -1.11 9.59 30.73
CA PHE A 13 -1.84 10.68 31.37
C PHE A 13 -3.04 11.06 30.51
N PHE A 14 -4.23 11.10 31.11
CA PHE A 14 -5.47 11.34 30.40
C PHE A 14 -6.30 12.41 31.13
N GLN A 15 -6.90 13.32 30.35
CA GLN A 15 -7.57 14.52 30.83
C GLN A 15 -9.04 14.49 30.40
N ASP A 16 -9.91 15.05 31.23
CA ASP A 16 -11.29 15.34 30.82
C ASP A 16 -11.30 16.62 29.96
N MET A 17 -12.27 16.76 29.05
CA MET A 17 -12.34 17.88 28.10
C MET A 17 -12.35 19.26 28.79
N ASP A 18 -12.89 19.33 30.00
CA ASP A 18 -13.00 20.56 30.79
C ASP A 18 -11.75 20.91 31.60
N ASP A 19 -10.75 20.02 31.70
CA ASP A 19 -9.58 20.16 32.57
C ASP A 19 -8.29 20.36 31.77
N ILE A 20 -7.78 21.60 31.75
CA ILE A 20 -6.59 21.98 30.95
C ILE A 20 -5.28 21.38 31.49
N ASN A 21 -5.11 21.35 32.82
CA ASN A 21 -3.87 20.89 33.48
C ASN A 21 -4.11 19.74 34.47
N LEU A 22 -5.36 19.32 34.66
CA LEU A 22 -5.70 18.22 35.56
C LEU A 22 -5.98 16.96 34.75
N GLY A 23 -5.55 15.84 35.29
CA GLY A 23 -5.77 14.54 34.68
C GLY A 23 -5.36 13.42 35.62
N VAL A 24 -5.46 12.19 35.15
CA VAL A 24 -5.13 10.98 35.90
C VAL A 24 -4.15 10.11 35.12
N CYS A 25 -3.46 9.21 35.81
CA CYS A 25 -2.68 8.17 35.17
C CYS A 25 -3.56 6.93 34.95
N LEU A 26 -3.75 6.52 33.70
CA LEU A 26 -4.53 5.31 33.38
C LEU A 26 -3.83 4.01 33.81
N ASN A 27 -2.54 4.07 34.16
CA ASN A 27 -1.84 2.93 34.78
C ASN A 27 -2.17 2.76 36.28
N ASP A 28 -2.88 3.70 36.92
CA ASP A 28 -3.42 3.46 38.27
C ASP A 28 -4.53 2.41 38.16
N LYS A 29 -4.32 1.26 38.82
CA LYS A 29 -5.20 0.08 38.80
C LYS A 29 -6.66 0.39 39.16
N VAL A 30 -6.94 1.50 39.84
CA VAL A 30 -8.31 1.92 40.12
C VAL A 30 -9.11 2.25 38.85
N PHE A 31 -8.42 2.61 37.75
CA PHE A 31 -9.04 2.90 36.46
C PHE A 31 -9.14 1.67 35.54
N GLU A 32 -8.44 0.57 35.84
CA GLU A 32 -8.45 -0.67 35.05
C GLU A 32 -9.87 -1.15 34.64
N PRO A 33 -10.90 -1.08 35.51
CA PRO A 33 -12.27 -1.48 35.15
C PRO A 33 -13.00 -0.55 34.16
N PHE A 34 -12.44 0.61 33.84
CA PHE A 34 -13.08 1.67 33.06
C PHE A 34 -12.27 2.10 31.82
N ILE A 35 -11.11 1.48 31.57
CA ILE A 35 -10.18 1.93 30.51
C ILE A 35 -10.86 1.94 29.15
N ASP A 36 -11.54 0.84 28.79
CA ASP A 36 -12.17 0.71 27.47
C ASP A 36 -13.23 1.80 27.26
N GLU A 37 -14.09 2.04 28.26
CA GLU A 37 -15.10 3.07 28.15
C GLU A 37 -14.52 4.49 28.10
N ILE A 38 -13.47 4.78 28.88
CA ILE A 38 -12.80 6.10 28.86
C ILE A 38 -12.19 6.38 27.49
N LEU A 39 -11.58 5.37 26.86
CA LEU A 39 -10.96 5.51 25.55
C LEU A 39 -12.01 5.64 24.43
N ASP A 40 -13.15 4.94 24.54
CA ASP A 40 -14.23 5.00 23.56
C ASP A 40 -15.03 6.31 23.62
N SER A 41 -15.29 6.85 24.83
CA SER A 41 -16.03 8.11 25.00
C SER A 41 -15.14 9.36 25.04
N GLU A 42 -13.83 9.16 25.16
CA GLU A 42 -12.84 10.23 25.38
C GLU A 42 -13.18 11.11 26.59
N ASP A 43 -13.84 10.53 27.62
CA ASP A 43 -14.25 11.24 28.82
C ASP A 43 -14.25 10.34 30.07
N PHE A 44 -14.52 10.93 31.25
CA PHE A 44 -14.62 10.17 32.51
C PHE A 44 -16.06 9.98 32.97
N SER A 45 -17.05 10.06 32.08
CA SER A 45 -18.48 10.01 32.45
C SER A 45 -18.85 8.76 33.26
N ASN A 46 -18.21 7.62 32.98
CA ASN A 46 -18.46 6.34 33.66
C ASN A 46 -17.78 6.20 35.03
N CYS A 47 -16.81 7.06 35.37
CA CYS A 47 -16.10 7.03 36.64
C CYS A 47 -15.78 8.45 37.18
N HIS A 48 -16.66 9.42 36.90
CA HIS A 48 -16.39 10.84 37.12
C HIS A 48 -16.03 11.17 38.58
N GLU A 49 -16.70 10.55 39.55
CA GLU A 49 -16.35 10.73 40.97
C GLU A 49 -14.92 10.24 41.29
N LEU A 50 -14.49 9.13 40.70
CA LEU A 50 -13.15 8.58 40.87
C LEU A 50 -12.12 9.50 40.22
N TYR A 51 -12.41 10.01 39.01
CA TYR A 51 -11.59 11.01 38.34
C TYR A 51 -11.38 12.26 39.21
N LEU A 52 -12.47 12.86 39.72
CA LEU A 52 -12.38 14.04 40.59
C LEU A 52 -11.55 13.81 41.85
N GLN A 53 -11.58 12.60 42.41
CA GLN A 53 -10.80 12.23 43.61
C GLN A 53 -9.32 12.02 43.30
N LYS A 54 -8.99 11.51 42.11
CA LYS A 54 -7.64 11.06 41.74
C LYS A 54 -6.88 12.06 40.88
N ARG A 55 -7.57 13.01 40.23
CA ARG A 55 -6.94 13.96 39.32
C ARG A 55 -5.90 14.82 40.03
N TYR A 56 -4.82 15.11 39.31
CA TYR A 56 -3.71 15.91 39.80
C TYR A 56 -3.15 16.80 38.68
N ASN A 57 -2.34 17.79 39.05
CA ASN A 57 -1.69 18.67 38.08
C ASN A 57 -0.64 17.89 37.26
N GLY A 58 -0.82 17.85 35.95
CA GLY A 58 0.04 17.19 34.98
C GLY A 58 1.44 17.82 34.84
N GLU A 59 1.63 19.07 35.26
CA GLU A 59 2.93 19.77 35.24
C GLU A 59 3.94 19.22 36.25
N LYS A 60 3.55 18.27 37.11
CA LYS A 60 4.49 17.61 38.03
C LYS A 60 5.49 16.72 37.26
N GLU A 61 6.66 16.54 37.84
CA GLU A 61 7.71 15.66 37.30
C GLU A 61 7.17 14.23 37.09
N ALA A 62 7.50 13.65 35.93
CA ALA A 62 7.06 12.33 35.56
C ALA A 62 7.73 11.25 36.43
N CYS A 63 7.02 10.14 36.64
CA CYS A 63 7.56 9.00 37.36
C CYS A 63 8.55 8.17 36.50
N GLU A 64 9.08 7.10 37.09
CA GLU A 64 9.95 6.14 36.42
C GLU A 64 9.24 5.42 35.25
N ASP A 65 7.90 5.28 35.32
CA ASP A 65 7.04 4.68 34.29
C ASP A 65 6.61 5.70 33.21
N PHE A 66 7.36 6.79 33.02
CA PHE A 66 7.08 7.77 31.97
C PHE A 66 7.11 7.10 30.60
N ASN A 67 5.95 7.09 29.94
CA ASN A 67 5.81 6.63 28.56
C ASN A 67 5.80 7.84 27.63
N GLU A 68 6.82 7.97 26.80
CA GLU A 68 6.87 9.06 25.82
C GLU A 68 5.75 8.89 24.78
N PRO A 69 4.97 9.94 24.44
CA PRO A 69 3.90 9.82 23.49
C PRO A 69 4.47 9.52 22.10
N GLU A 70 3.82 8.60 21.38
CA GLU A 70 4.15 8.37 19.98
C GLU A 70 3.70 9.58 19.16
N MET A 71 4.68 10.32 18.62
CA MET A 71 4.41 11.40 17.69
C MET A 71 4.18 10.83 16.30
N LEU A 72 3.00 11.09 15.73
CA LEU A 72 2.75 10.82 14.33
C LEU A 72 3.64 11.75 13.48
N GLU A 73 4.56 11.17 12.72
CA GLU A 73 5.36 11.90 11.74
C GLU A 73 4.49 12.23 10.52
N ILE A 74 3.88 13.41 10.53
CA ILE A 74 3.14 13.93 9.38
C ILE A 74 4.16 14.47 8.36
N PRO A 75 4.10 14.03 7.08
CA PRO A 75 4.97 14.54 6.03
C PRO A 75 4.91 16.06 5.89
N GLU A 76 6.06 16.69 5.58
CA GLU A 76 6.12 18.14 5.38
C GLU A 76 5.16 18.60 4.27
N GLY A 77 4.35 19.63 4.57
CA GLY A 77 3.36 20.17 3.64
C GLY A 77 1.99 19.53 3.68
N MET A 78 1.78 18.52 4.54
CA MET A 78 0.49 17.86 4.76
C MET A 78 -0.10 18.26 6.11
N ASP A 79 -1.41 18.44 6.20
CA ASP A 79 -2.11 18.60 7.47
C ASP A 79 -2.59 17.25 8.04
N LEU A 80 -2.97 17.23 9.32
CA LEU A 80 -3.41 16.01 10.00
C LEU A 80 -4.62 15.35 9.33
N TYR A 81 -5.60 16.12 8.84
CA TYR A 81 -6.78 15.57 8.20
C TYR A 81 -6.45 14.94 6.85
N GLU A 82 -5.57 15.60 6.08
CA GLU A 82 -5.07 15.06 4.84
C GLU A 82 -4.28 13.76 5.08
N TYR A 83 -3.40 13.73 6.08
CA TYR A 83 -2.64 12.54 6.46
C TYR A 83 -3.54 11.37 6.88
N LEU A 84 -4.51 11.61 7.77
CA LEU A 84 -5.46 10.58 8.20
C LEU A 84 -6.28 10.03 7.02
N ARG A 85 -6.67 10.90 6.09
CA ARG A 85 -7.36 10.48 4.86
C ARG A 85 -6.46 9.63 3.96
N PHE A 86 -5.18 9.98 3.82
CA PHE A 86 -4.22 9.17 3.07
C PHE A 86 -4.05 7.78 3.68
N GLU A 87 -3.83 7.69 5.00
CA GLU A 87 -3.69 6.41 5.70
C GLU A 87 -4.98 5.59 5.61
N GLN A 88 -6.15 6.20 5.71
CA GLN A 88 -7.43 5.50 5.51
C GLN A 88 -7.54 4.89 4.11
N LEU A 89 -7.21 5.66 3.06
CA LEU A 89 -7.27 5.16 1.67
C LEU A 89 -6.23 4.07 1.40
N LYS A 90 -5.05 4.18 2.02
CA LYS A 90 -3.96 3.20 1.90
C LYS A 90 -4.35 1.82 2.41
N TYR A 91 -5.15 1.74 3.47
CA TYR A 91 -5.63 0.47 4.04
C TYR A 91 -7.09 0.15 3.75
N GLN A 92 -7.76 0.95 2.91
CA GLN A 92 -9.14 0.70 2.52
C GLN A 92 -9.27 -0.66 1.82
N ASP A 93 -10.32 -1.41 2.18
CA ASP A 93 -10.73 -2.61 1.47
C ASP A 93 -11.23 -2.26 0.06
N VAL A 94 -10.71 -2.96 -0.93
CA VAL A 94 -10.96 -2.74 -2.37
C VAL A 94 -11.50 -4.00 -3.05
N ASP A 95 -11.89 -5.03 -2.32
CA ASP A 95 -12.35 -6.31 -2.88
C ASP A 95 -13.54 -6.15 -3.83
N ASP A 96 -14.49 -5.28 -3.52
CA ASP A 96 -15.63 -4.99 -4.41
C ASP A 96 -15.19 -4.30 -5.71
N ILE A 97 -14.15 -3.48 -5.65
CA ILE A 97 -13.57 -2.83 -6.84
C ILE A 97 -12.85 -3.87 -7.69
N ILE A 98 -12.13 -4.81 -7.07
CA ILE A 98 -11.42 -5.90 -7.75
C ILE A 98 -12.42 -6.81 -8.49
N LYS A 99 -13.58 -7.11 -7.89
CA LYS A 99 -14.62 -7.93 -8.56
C LYS A 99 -15.03 -7.35 -9.91
N HIS A 100 -15.10 -6.02 -10.03
CA HIS A 100 -15.46 -5.34 -11.28
C HIS A 100 -14.42 -5.46 -12.40
N LEU A 101 -13.19 -5.91 -12.11
CA LEU A 101 -12.21 -6.24 -13.15
C LEU A 101 -12.66 -7.42 -14.02
N TYR A 102 -13.46 -8.34 -13.46
CA TYR A 102 -13.92 -9.56 -14.10
C TYR A 102 -15.33 -9.44 -14.69
N ASP A 103 -15.93 -8.24 -14.65
CA ASP A 103 -17.21 -8.00 -15.28
C ASP A 103 -17.09 -8.05 -16.81
N ASN A 104 -18.12 -8.57 -17.47
CA ASN A 104 -18.21 -8.57 -18.94
C ASN A 104 -18.44 -7.15 -19.51
N ASP A 105 -18.75 -6.17 -18.67
CA ASP A 105 -18.88 -4.77 -19.07
C ASP A 105 -17.49 -4.10 -19.04
N GLU A 106 -16.94 -3.86 -20.22
CA GLU A 106 -15.64 -3.20 -20.40
C GLU A 106 -15.55 -1.83 -19.72
N LYS A 107 -16.66 -1.11 -19.57
CA LYS A 107 -16.68 0.18 -18.87
C LYS A 107 -16.50 -0.01 -17.37
N LEU A 108 -17.11 -1.05 -16.79
CA LEU A 108 -16.94 -1.38 -15.37
C LEU A 108 -15.49 -1.80 -15.10
N ALA A 109 -14.93 -2.67 -15.93
CA ALA A 109 -13.53 -3.09 -15.81
C ALA A 109 -12.55 -1.90 -15.96
N SER A 110 -12.78 -1.02 -16.93
CA SER A 110 -11.95 0.18 -17.14
C SER A 110 -12.05 1.18 -15.97
N ASN A 111 -13.25 1.38 -15.43
CA ASN A 111 -13.46 2.21 -14.25
C ASN A 111 -12.78 1.60 -13.01
N ALA A 112 -12.82 0.28 -12.86
CA ALA A 112 -12.13 -0.43 -11.79
C ALA A 112 -10.61 -0.25 -11.89
N ILE A 113 -10.00 -0.43 -13.07
CA ILE A 113 -8.57 -0.16 -13.30
C ILE A 113 -8.21 1.29 -12.94
N THR A 114 -9.00 2.26 -13.40
CA THR A 114 -8.78 3.68 -13.10
C THR A 114 -8.85 3.96 -11.60
N THR A 115 -9.77 3.29 -10.91
CA THR A 115 -9.96 3.47 -9.47
C THR A 115 -8.81 2.82 -8.69
N LEU A 116 -8.45 1.58 -9.01
CA LEU A 116 -7.33 0.86 -8.41
C LEU A 116 -6.00 1.60 -8.65
N SER A 117 -5.82 2.23 -9.82
CA SER A 117 -4.64 3.04 -10.09
C SER A 117 -4.43 4.16 -9.06
N LYS A 118 -5.52 4.76 -8.55
CA LYS A 118 -5.43 5.81 -7.51
C LYS A 118 -5.01 5.22 -6.17
N TYR A 119 -5.60 4.08 -5.79
CA TYR A 119 -5.23 3.36 -4.57
C TYR A 119 -3.79 2.86 -4.59
N ILE A 120 -3.33 2.33 -5.74
CA ILE A 120 -1.94 1.90 -5.94
C ILE A 120 -0.97 3.07 -5.79
N ALA A 121 -1.30 4.23 -6.36
CA ALA A 121 -0.47 5.44 -6.21
C ALA A 121 -0.37 5.94 -4.75
N ILE A 122 -1.36 5.61 -3.91
CA ILE A 122 -1.37 5.91 -2.46
C ILE A 122 -0.65 4.80 -1.66
N GLY A 123 -0.28 3.69 -2.29
CA GLY A 123 0.41 2.58 -1.63
C GLY A 123 -0.51 1.49 -1.07
N ASN A 124 -1.75 1.38 -1.57
CA ASN A 124 -2.66 0.29 -1.18
C ASN A 124 -2.22 -1.04 -1.82
N GLU A 125 -1.72 -1.96 -0.99
CA GLU A 125 -1.17 -3.24 -1.43
C GLU A 125 -2.25 -4.21 -1.94
N SER A 126 -3.45 -4.17 -1.36
CA SER A 126 -4.58 -5.00 -1.84
C SER A 126 -4.98 -4.62 -3.26
N ALA A 127 -5.00 -3.32 -3.57
CA ALA A 127 -5.26 -2.82 -4.92
C ALA A 127 -4.19 -3.26 -5.92
N TYR A 128 -2.91 -3.17 -5.53
CA TYR A 128 -1.80 -3.60 -6.35
C TYR A 128 -1.85 -5.09 -6.66
N ARG A 129 -1.95 -5.93 -5.61
CA ARG A 129 -2.04 -7.39 -5.75
C ARG A 129 -3.27 -7.81 -6.55
N GLY A 130 -4.42 -7.17 -6.33
CA GLY A 130 -5.64 -7.42 -7.10
C GLY A 130 -5.44 -7.17 -8.60
N LEU A 131 -4.79 -6.07 -8.96
CA LEU A 131 -4.50 -5.75 -10.36
C LEU A 131 -3.46 -6.68 -10.98
N VAL A 132 -2.42 -7.07 -10.24
CA VAL A 132 -1.43 -8.08 -10.69
C VAL A 132 -2.11 -9.42 -10.96
N ASN A 133 -2.95 -9.90 -10.03
CA ASN A 133 -3.68 -11.15 -10.18
C ASN A 133 -4.61 -11.12 -11.39
N TYR A 134 -5.39 -10.04 -11.54
CA TYR A 134 -6.24 -9.86 -12.72
C TYR A 134 -5.43 -9.92 -14.02
N TYR A 135 -4.30 -9.20 -14.08
CA TYR A 135 -3.41 -9.27 -15.23
C TYR A 135 -2.90 -10.69 -15.48
N MET A 136 -2.49 -11.42 -14.43
CA MET A 136 -2.07 -12.82 -14.52
C MET A 136 -3.16 -13.76 -15.05
N ASP A 137 -4.43 -13.51 -14.71
CA ASP A 137 -5.56 -14.37 -15.06
C ASP A 137 -6.12 -14.10 -16.47
N MET A 138 -5.71 -13.02 -17.14
CA MET A 138 -6.18 -12.74 -18.51
C MET A 138 -5.79 -13.86 -19.50
N GLY A 139 -6.53 -13.98 -20.60
CA GLY A 139 -6.13 -14.82 -21.73
C GLY A 139 -4.89 -14.29 -22.48
N PRO A 140 -4.49 -14.93 -23.60
CA PRO A 140 -3.55 -14.31 -24.53
C PRO A 140 -4.13 -13.02 -25.13
N ALA A 141 -3.28 -12.05 -25.48
CA ALA A 141 -3.72 -10.88 -26.23
C ALA A 141 -3.91 -11.26 -27.71
N GLU A 142 -5.13 -11.19 -28.22
CA GLU A 142 -5.46 -11.59 -29.60
C GLU A 142 -5.86 -10.39 -30.47
N THR A 143 -6.40 -9.34 -29.84
CA THR A 143 -6.92 -8.14 -30.49
C THR A 143 -6.07 -6.89 -30.22
N LEU A 144 -6.35 -5.77 -30.89
CA LEU A 144 -5.70 -4.51 -30.56
C LEU A 144 -6.22 -3.94 -29.24
N GLU A 145 -7.51 -4.15 -28.97
CA GLU A 145 -8.20 -3.79 -27.75
C GLU A 145 -7.56 -4.47 -26.54
N ASP A 146 -7.29 -5.78 -26.65
CA ASP A 146 -6.50 -6.55 -25.67
C ASP A 146 -5.15 -5.93 -25.37
N VAL A 147 -4.45 -5.52 -26.42
CA VAL A 147 -3.12 -4.89 -26.33
C VAL A 147 -3.25 -3.56 -25.61
N HIS A 148 -4.23 -2.73 -25.95
CA HIS A 148 -4.44 -1.44 -25.30
C HIS A 148 -4.74 -1.59 -23.80
N ALA A 149 -5.67 -2.47 -23.43
CA ALA A 149 -6.00 -2.74 -22.04
C ALA A 149 -4.77 -3.17 -21.21
N ARG A 150 -3.98 -4.11 -21.73
CA ARG A 150 -2.75 -4.59 -21.07
C ARG A 150 -1.70 -3.50 -20.94
N LYS A 151 -1.53 -2.67 -21.98
CA LYS A 151 -0.60 -1.53 -21.92
C LYS A 151 -0.98 -0.51 -20.86
N ASP A 152 -2.27 -0.31 -20.60
CA ASP A 152 -2.75 0.56 -19.55
C ASP A 152 -2.51 -0.05 -18.16
N ILE A 153 -2.75 -1.35 -17.98
CA ILE A 153 -2.41 -2.05 -16.73
C ILE A 153 -0.89 -1.97 -16.45
N ILE A 154 -0.04 -2.22 -17.46
CA ILE A 154 1.43 -2.10 -17.31
C ILE A 154 1.83 -0.69 -16.86
N LYS A 155 1.16 0.37 -17.34
CA LYS A 155 1.46 1.74 -16.89
C LYS A 155 1.14 1.90 -15.41
N VAL A 156 0.00 1.38 -14.96
CA VAL A 156 -0.42 1.43 -13.55
C VAL A 156 0.55 0.65 -12.67
N LEU A 157 0.88 -0.59 -13.04
CA LEU A 157 1.83 -1.42 -12.27
C LEU A 157 3.24 -0.81 -12.20
N SER A 158 3.61 0.00 -13.20
CA SER A 158 4.90 0.70 -13.22
C SER A 158 4.99 1.95 -12.34
N ILE A 159 3.93 2.28 -11.58
CA ILE A 159 3.94 3.39 -10.61
C ILE A 159 4.82 3.03 -9.40
N LYS A 160 4.84 1.77 -8.98
CA LYS A 160 5.65 1.28 -7.86
C LYS A 160 7.01 0.80 -8.34
N GLU A 161 7.94 0.70 -7.39
CA GLU A 161 9.18 -0.04 -7.56
C GLU A 161 8.90 -1.48 -8.00
N PRO A 162 9.79 -2.10 -8.78
CA PRO A 162 9.57 -3.44 -9.31
C PRO A 162 9.53 -4.48 -8.19
N GLU A 163 8.48 -5.30 -8.21
CA GLU A 163 8.30 -6.46 -7.35
C GLU A 163 8.34 -7.74 -8.19
N ASN A 164 8.76 -8.87 -7.58
CA ASN A 164 8.81 -10.16 -8.27
C ASN A 164 7.45 -10.55 -8.89
N SER A 165 6.35 -10.25 -8.19
CA SER A 165 4.98 -10.48 -8.66
C SER A 165 4.69 -9.81 -10.01
N THR A 166 5.15 -8.58 -10.20
CA THR A 166 4.98 -7.84 -11.47
C THR A 166 5.93 -8.34 -12.55
N ILE A 167 7.14 -8.75 -12.20
CA ILE A 167 8.07 -9.37 -13.15
C ILE A 167 7.49 -10.68 -13.66
N ASP A 168 7.02 -11.55 -12.77
CA ASP A 168 6.36 -12.81 -13.10
C ASP A 168 5.15 -12.56 -14.00
N ALA A 169 4.36 -11.52 -13.70
CA ALA A 169 3.22 -11.13 -14.50
C ALA A 169 3.60 -10.71 -15.94
N TYR A 170 4.67 -9.94 -16.08
CA TYR A 170 5.21 -9.55 -17.39
C TYR A 170 5.79 -10.73 -18.16
N VAL A 171 6.50 -11.64 -17.49
CA VAL A 171 7.04 -12.86 -18.09
C VAL A 171 5.92 -13.79 -18.54
N ASN A 172 4.88 -13.96 -17.72
CA ASN A 172 3.69 -14.73 -18.07
C ASN A 172 2.98 -14.16 -19.31
N GLU A 173 2.87 -12.82 -19.42
CA GLU A 173 2.31 -12.19 -20.63
C GLU A 173 3.16 -12.49 -21.87
N LEU A 174 4.49 -12.43 -21.78
CA LEU A 174 5.38 -12.82 -22.88
C LEU A 174 5.22 -14.30 -23.25
N ALA A 175 4.93 -15.17 -22.28
CA ALA A 175 4.75 -16.60 -22.50
C ALA A 175 3.44 -16.92 -23.22
N ARG A 176 2.32 -16.33 -22.76
CA ARG A 176 0.98 -16.68 -23.26
C ARG A 176 0.64 -15.98 -24.58
N THR A 177 1.14 -14.77 -24.81
CA THR A 177 0.71 -13.95 -25.94
C THR A 177 1.55 -14.21 -27.18
N PRO A 178 0.94 -14.54 -28.34
CA PRO A 178 1.69 -14.80 -29.56
C PRO A 178 2.43 -13.55 -30.04
N SER A 179 3.66 -13.69 -30.51
CA SER A 179 4.43 -12.56 -31.04
C SER A 179 4.14 -12.31 -32.52
N ASN A 180 3.27 -11.34 -32.82
CA ASN A 180 2.85 -11.00 -34.18
C ASN A 180 2.73 -9.48 -34.36
N ASN A 181 2.20 -9.02 -35.50
CA ASN A 181 2.09 -7.58 -35.79
C ASN A 181 1.16 -6.85 -34.80
N THR A 182 0.09 -7.48 -34.36
CA THR A 182 -0.88 -6.93 -33.39
C THR A 182 -0.21 -6.72 -32.03
N THR A 183 0.49 -7.74 -31.52
CA THR A 183 1.03 -7.77 -30.16
C THR A 183 2.45 -7.20 -30.05
N ARG A 184 3.10 -6.87 -31.17
CA ARG A 184 4.48 -6.34 -31.20
C ARG A 184 4.67 -5.14 -30.27
N GLN A 185 3.67 -4.27 -30.18
CA GLN A 185 3.74 -3.10 -29.29
C GLN A 185 3.73 -3.51 -27.82
N LEU A 186 2.91 -4.49 -27.45
CA LEU A 186 2.84 -5.02 -26.09
C LEU A 186 4.18 -5.64 -25.67
N TYR A 187 4.74 -6.51 -26.51
CA TYR A 187 6.09 -7.06 -26.30
C TYR A 187 7.15 -5.98 -26.10
N THR A 188 7.05 -4.89 -26.86
CA THR A 188 8.03 -3.79 -26.78
C THR A 188 7.92 -3.06 -25.45
N GLN A 189 6.70 -2.77 -24.99
CA GLN A 189 6.49 -2.12 -23.71
C GLN A 189 6.92 -3.01 -22.54
N ILE A 190 6.60 -4.30 -22.58
CA ILE A 190 6.99 -5.25 -21.52
C ILE A 190 8.51 -5.36 -21.42
N LEU A 191 9.19 -5.60 -22.53
CA LEU A 191 10.65 -5.73 -22.54
C LEU A 191 11.33 -4.43 -22.13
N GLU A 192 10.79 -3.26 -22.52
CA GLU A 192 11.29 -1.98 -22.05
C GLU A 192 11.16 -1.84 -20.53
N ARG A 193 10.03 -2.26 -19.95
CA ARG A 193 9.81 -2.22 -18.50
C ARG A 193 10.74 -3.17 -17.75
N LEU A 194 10.81 -4.43 -18.17
CA LEU A 194 11.73 -5.41 -17.60
C LEU A 194 13.19 -4.93 -17.67
N SER A 195 13.57 -4.22 -18.73
CA SER A 195 14.92 -3.69 -18.88
C SER A 195 15.30 -2.55 -17.92
N ARG A 196 14.34 -2.04 -17.15
CA ARG A 196 14.52 -1.03 -16.10
C ARG A 196 14.47 -1.63 -14.70
N CYS A 197 14.11 -2.90 -14.57
CA CYS A 197 14.09 -3.61 -13.29
C CYS A 197 15.52 -4.11 -12.93
N PRO A 198 15.79 -4.38 -11.64
CA PRO A 198 17.04 -5.00 -11.20
C PRO A 198 17.34 -6.30 -11.96
N CYS A 199 18.57 -6.43 -12.47
CA CYS A 199 18.98 -7.56 -13.30
C CYS A 199 18.78 -8.91 -12.59
N GLU A 200 19.12 -8.96 -11.30
CA GLU A 200 18.96 -10.13 -10.42
C GLU A 200 17.52 -10.66 -10.32
N MET A 201 16.52 -9.80 -10.52
CA MET A 201 15.11 -10.20 -10.50
C MET A 201 14.61 -10.66 -11.87
N VAL A 202 15.25 -10.23 -12.96
CA VAL A 202 14.75 -10.43 -14.34
C VAL A 202 15.47 -11.53 -15.09
N GLU A 203 16.78 -11.72 -14.85
CA GLU A 203 17.61 -12.67 -15.59
C GLU A 203 17.05 -14.09 -15.51
N GLY A 204 16.85 -14.60 -14.29
CA GLY A 204 16.33 -15.96 -14.06
C GLY A 204 15.00 -16.23 -14.76
N PRO A 205 13.95 -15.42 -14.49
CA PRO A 205 12.65 -15.59 -15.13
C PRO A 205 12.68 -15.55 -16.66
N LEU A 206 13.48 -14.65 -17.26
CA LEU A 206 13.59 -14.57 -18.73
C LEU A 206 14.36 -15.74 -19.34
N LEU A 207 15.42 -16.23 -18.67
CA LEU A 207 16.14 -17.41 -19.14
C LEU A 207 15.25 -18.66 -19.06
N GLU A 208 14.45 -18.80 -18.01
CA GLU A 208 13.48 -19.90 -17.89
C GLU A 208 12.40 -19.82 -18.98
N LEU A 209 11.87 -18.62 -19.25
CA LEU A 209 10.92 -18.38 -20.33
C LEU A 209 11.47 -18.87 -21.69
N LEU A 210 12.73 -18.56 -21.99
CA LEU A 210 13.38 -18.95 -23.25
C LEU A 210 13.66 -20.45 -23.38
N GLN A 211 13.62 -21.20 -22.28
CA GLN A 211 13.71 -22.66 -22.29
C GLN A 211 12.35 -23.32 -22.54
N LYS A 212 11.26 -22.69 -22.07
CA LYS A 212 9.90 -23.24 -22.14
C LYS A 212 9.16 -22.88 -23.43
N THR A 213 9.50 -21.76 -24.06
CA THR A 213 8.73 -21.22 -25.18
C THR A 213 9.59 -21.04 -26.44
N ASP A 214 9.09 -21.57 -27.56
CA ASP A 214 9.74 -21.45 -28.87
C ASP A 214 9.45 -20.08 -29.51
N TYR A 215 10.40 -19.15 -29.32
CA TYR A 215 10.36 -17.85 -29.98
C TYR A 215 11.11 -17.83 -31.31
N SER A 216 10.64 -16.98 -32.23
CA SER A 216 11.45 -16.60 -33.40
C SER A 216 12.80 -16.02 -32.95
N TYR A 217 13.83 -16.23 -33.78
CA TYR A 217 15.18 -15.73 -33.50
C TYR A 217 15.20 -14.24 -33.11
N LYS A 218 14.40 -13.41 -33.79
CA LYS A 218 14.32 -11.98 -33.52
C LYS A 218 13.79 -11.66 -32.13
N ILE A 219 12.78 -12.39 -31.65
CA ILE A 219 12.19 -12.17 -30.33
C ILE A 219 13.09 -12.75 -29.25
N LYS A 220 13.62 -13.95 -29.47
CA LYS A 220 14.61 -14.57 -28.57
C LYS A 220 15.80 -13.64 -28.31
N LYS A 221 16.34 -13.02 -29.37
CA LYS A 221 17.43 -12.06 -29.23
C LYS A 221 17.06 -10.86 -28.35
N ARG A 222 15.87 -10.28 -28.53
CA ARG A 222 15.40 -9.14 -27.72
C ARG A 222 15.21 -9.51 -26.25
N ILE A 223 14.70 -10.71 -25.96
CA ILE A 223 14.54 -11.20 -24.58
C ILE A 223 15.93 -11.40 -23.94
N MET A 224 16.86 -12.03 -24.66
CA MET A 224 18.25 -12.21 -24.19
C MET A 224 18.95 -10.87 -23.93
N GLU A 225 18.75 -9.85 -24.78
CA GLU A 225 19.31 -8.51 -24.58
C GLU A 225 18.84 -7.87 -23.26
N VAL A 226 17.61 -8.16 -22.82
CA VAL A 226 17.09 -7.70 -21.52
C VAL A 226 17.66 -8.54 -20.38
N ALA A 227 17.71 -9.87 -20.54
CA ALA A 227 18.21 -10.79 -19.51
C ALA A 227 19.72 -10.63 -19.21
N SER A 228 20.52 -10.25 -20.22
CA SER A 228 21.98 -10.15 -20.12
C SER A 228 22.50 -8.73 -19.92
N LYS A 229 21.63 -7.77 -19.55
CA LYS A 229 22.08 -6.42 -19.19
C LYS A 229 22.97 -6.52 -17.94
N THR A 230 24.22 -6.07 -18.05
CA THR A 230 25.15 -5.92 -16.91
C THR A 230 24.52 -5.00 -15.86
N PRO A 231 24.83 -5.17 -14.55
CA PRO A 231 24.28 -4.33 -13.49
C PRO A 231 24.55 -2.86 -13.82
N CYS A 232 23.51 -2.03 -13.79
CA CYS A 232 23.64 -0.59 -13.92
C CYS A 232 23.95 0.03 -12.56
#